data_AF-A0A955TSF9-F1
#
_entry.id   AF-A0A955TSF9-F1
#
_cell.length_a   1.000
_cell.length_b   1.000
_cell.length_c   1.000
_cell.angle_alpha   90.00
_cell.angle_beta   90.00
_cell.angle_gamma   90.00
#
_symmetry.space_group_name_H-M   'P 1'
#
loop_
_entity.id
_entity.type
_entity.pdbx_description
1 polymer ?
#
loop_
_entity_poly.entity_id
_entity_poly.type
_entity_poly.pdbx_seq_one_letter_code
_entity_poly.pdbx_strand_id
1 'polypeptide(L)' 'MYGIDERYKAKCCGENDGKYWITQVLDEWHKDGKTSSDYLKTLYRLTAKYPFADSNFLKKAFLEGCHRAGLLTAIAQRQ' A
#
# COMPACT_ATOMS: atom_id res chain seq x y z
N MET A 1 22.70 -9.14 5.00
CA MET A 1 21.95 -9.48 3.76
C MET A 1 22.13 -8.34 2.79
N TYR A 2 23.06 -8.44 1.83
CA TYR A 2 23.30 -7.36 0.86
C TYR A 2 22.09 -7.18 -0.06
N GLY A 3 21.76 -5.95 -0.46
CA GLY A 3 20.74 -5.67 -1.49
C GLY A 3 19.28 -5.64 -1.03
N ILE A 4 18.99 -5.48 0.27
CA ILE A 4 17.59 -5.48 0.74
C ILE A 4 16.84 -4.23 0.29
N ASP A 5 17.49 -3.07 0.32
CA ASP A 5 16.90 -1.79 -0.09
C ASP A 5 16.60 -1.76 -1.59
N GLU A 6 17.52 -2.28 -2.40
CA GLU A 6 17.38 -2.38 -3.86
C GLU A 6 16.22 -3.30 -4.24
N ARG A 7 16.08 -4.43 -3.55
CA ARG A 7 14.96 -5.36 -3.77
C ARG A 7 13.63 -4.77 -3.31
N TYR A 8 13.62 -4.06 -2.17
CA TYR A 8 12.44 -3.33 -1.70
C TYR A 8 12.00 -2.30 -2.75
N LYS A 9 12.93 -1.47 -3.22
CA LYS A 9 12.66 -0.48 -4.27
C LYS A 9 12.23 -1.14 -5.58
N ALA A 10 12.90 -2.21 -6.02
CA ALA A 10 12.52 -2.91 -7.25
C ALA A 10 11.10 -3.48 -7.17
N LYS A 11 10.70 -4.01 -6.01
CA LYS A 11 9.34 -4.51 -5.80
C LYS A 11 8.34 -3.37 -5.72
N CYS A 12 8.53 -2.40 -4.82
CA CYS A 12 7.56 -1.33 -4.57
C CYS A 12 7.50 -0.26 -5.67
N CYS A 13 8.62 0.08 -6.29
CA CYS A 13 8.73 1.10 -7.33
C CYS A 13 8.81 0.50 -8.75
N GLY A 14 8.74 -0.83 -8.87
CA GLY A 14 8.56 -1.52 -10.14
C GLY A 14 7.26 -1.10 -10.82
N GLU A 15 7.07 -1.59 -12.04
CA GLU A 15 6.01 -1.11 -12.92
C GLU A 15 4.60 -1.29 -12.33
N ASN A 16 4.38 -2.39 -11.59
CA ASN A 16 3.04 -2.83 -11.23
C ASN A 16 2.77 -2.88 -9.71
N ASP A 17 3.63 -3.47 -8.86
CA ASP A 17 3.19 -3.84 -7.50
C ASP A 17 2.75 -2.65 -6.63
N GLY A 18 3.67 -1.72 -6.30
CA GLY A 18 3.33 -0.61 -5.41
C GLY A 18 2.31 0.35 -6.00
N LYS A 19 2.38 0.59 -7.32
CA LYS A 19 1.38 1.40 -8.04
C LYS A 19 0.01 0.75 -7.98
N TYR A 20 -0.09 -0.54 -8.27
CA TYR A 20 -1.33 -1.30 -8.19
C TYR A 20 -1.92 -1.26 -6.78
N TRP A 21 -1.10 -1.42 -5.74
CA TRP A 21 -1.57 -1.33 -4.36
C TRP A 21 -2.14 0.04 -4.01
N ILE A 22 -1.50 1.13 -4.46
CA ILE A 22 -2.03 2.49 -4.29
C ILE A 22 -3.34 2.65 -5.06
N THR A 23 -3.40 2.20 -6.31
CA THR A 23 -4.61 2.24 -7.14
C THR A 23 -5.77 1.51 -6.47
N GLN A 24 -5.56 0.32 -5.89
CA GLN A 24 -6.61 -0.38 -5.14
C GLN A 24 -7.15 0.46 -3.97
N VAL A 25 -6.28 1.14 -3.22
CA VAL A 25 -6.72 2.02 -2.12
C VAL A 25 -7.61 3.14 -2.64
N LEU A 26 -7.20 3.77 -3.74
CA LEU A 26 -7.93 4.90 -4.32
C LEU A 26 -9.25 4.44 -4.95
N ASP A 27 -9.24 3.35 -5.71
CA ASP A 27 -10.42 2.86 -6.41
C ASP A 27 -11.45 2.24 -5.46
N GLU A 28 -11.04 1.37 -4.54
CA GLU A 28 -11.99 0.61 -3.71
C GLU A 28 -12.48 1.40 -2.49
N TRP A 29 -11.71 2.39 -2.01
CA TRP A 29 -12.03 3.06 -0.73
C TRP A 29 -12.37 4.52 -0.91
N HIS A 30 -11.64 5.26 -1.75
CA HIS A 30 -11.96 6.67 -1.94
C HIS A 30 -13.32 6.85 -2.64
N LYS A 31 -13.60 6.04 -3.68
CA LYS A 31 -14.89 6.07 -4.39
C LYS A 31 -16.07 5.66 -3.50
N ASP A 32 -15.83 4.80 -2.52
CA ASP A 32 -16.83 4.35 -1.53
C ASP A 32 -17.06 5.37 -0.39
N GLY A 33 -16.43 6.55 -0.44
CA GLY A 33 -16.51 7.55 0.63
C GLY A 33 -15.76 7.15 1.91
N LYS A 34 -14.90 6.13 1.84
CA LYS A 34 -14.10 5.65 2.97
C LYS A 34 -12.76 6.36 3.03
N THR A 35 -12.17 6.41 4.23
CA THR A 35 -10.87 7.04 4.42
C THR A 35 -9.72 6.07 4.16
N SER A 36 -8.53 6.61 3.85
CA SER A 36 -7.31 5.78 3.74
C SER A 36 -7.00 5.03 5.05
N SER A 37 -7.40 5.57 6.20
CA SER A 37 -7.27 4.90 7.50
C SER A 37 -8.17 3.67 7.64
N ASP A 38 -9.36 3.67 7.03
CA ASP A 38 -10.26 2.51 7.07
C ASP A 38 -9.76 1.35 6.21
N TYR A 39 -9.14 1.67 5.07
CA TYR A 39 -8.41 0.69 4.28
C TYR A 39 -7.28 0.04 5.10
N LEU A 40 -6.46 0.88 5.76
CA LEU A 40 -5.34 0.37 6.56
C LEU A 40 -5.81 -0.60 7.65
N LYS A 41 -6.93 -0.33 8.33
CA LYS A 41 -7.51 -1.28 9.32
C LYS A 41 -7.81 -2.65 8.70
N THR A 42 -8.37 -2.68 7.50
CA THR A 42 -8.66 -3.93 6.78
C THR A 42 -7.37 -4.63 6.36
N LEU A 43 -6.40 -3.87 5.84
CA LEU A 43 -5.07 -4.36 5.50
C LEU A 43 -4.36 -4.97 6.72
N TYR A 44 -4.42 -4.31 7.88
CA TYR A 44 -3.86 -4.83 9.14
C TYR A 44 -4.43 -6.19 9.50
N ARG A 45 -5.76 -6.37 9.40
CA ARG A 45 -6.40 -7.66 9.68
C ARG A 45 -5.96 -8.75 8.70
N LEU A 46 -5.95 -8.44 7.40
CA LEU A 46 -5.58 -9.41 6.36
C LEU A 46 -4.11 -9.83 6.49
N THR A 47 -3.23 -8.86 6.69
CA THR A 47 -1.78 -9.07 6.80
C THR A 47 -1.38 -9.73 8.12
N ALA A 48 -2.14 -9.53 9.20
CA ALA A 48 -1.95 -10.28 10.44
C ALA A 48 -2.34 -11.77 10.28
N LYS A 49 -3.42 -12.04 9.53
CA LYS A 49 -3.91 -13.42 9.30
C LYS A 49 -3.05 -14.18 8.28
N TYR A 50 -2.60 -13.50 7.24
CA TYR A 50 -1.84 -14.10 6.13
C TYR A 50 -0.65 -13.20 5.71
N PRO A 51 0.38 -13.08 6.55
CA PRO A 51 1.47 -12.11 6.33
C PRO A 51 2.29 -12.36 5.06
N PHE A 52 2.39 -13.62 4.61
CA PHE A 52 3.20 -13.97 3.44
C PHE A 52 2.40 -14.12 2.15
N ALA A 53 1.07 -14.21 2.23
CA ALA A 53 0.22 -14.24 1.05
C ALA A 53 0.36 -12.91 0.28
N ASP A 54 0.57 -12.99 -1.03
CA ASP A 54 0.69 -11.83 -1.93
C ASP A 54 1.65 -10.74 -1.44
N SER A 55 2.72 -11.12 -0.74
CA SER A 55 3.68 -10.19 -0.13
C SER A 55 3.03 -9.20 0.85
N ASN A 56 2.01 -9.64 1.59
CA ASN A 56 1.24 -8.81 2.53
C ASN A 56 2.10 -8.05 3.55
N PHE A 57 3.16 -8.67 4.08
CA PHE A 57 4.11 -8.02 4.98
C PHE A 57 4.74 -6.76 4.34
N LEU A 58 5.04 -6.84 3.04
CA LEU A 58 5.64 -5.76 2.27
C LEU A 58 4.59 -4.71 1.88
N LYS A 59 3.43 -5.17 1.38
CA LYS A 59 2.29 -4.31 1.04
C LYS A 59 1.88 -3.44 2.23
N LYS A 60 1.80 -4.04 3.42
CA LYS A 60 1.55 -3.34 4.68
C LYS A 60 2.56 -2.23 4.94
N ALA A 61 3.85 -2.58 5.01
CA ALA A 61 4.90 -1.62 5.32
C ALA A 61 4.95 -0.46 4.31
N PHE A 62 4.78 -0.79 3.02
CA PHE A 62 4.75 0.19 1.93
C PHE A 62 3.57 1.17 2.07
N LEU A 63 2.34 0.67 2.21
CA LEU A 63 1.14 1.52 2.26
C LEU A 63 1.05 2.33 3.55
N GLU A 64 1.55 1.82 4.67
CA GLU A 64 1.72 2.60 5.89
C GLU A 64 2.73 3.74 5.69
N GLY A 65 3.84 3.49 4.99
CA GLY A 65 4.80 4.52 4.61
C GLY A 65 4.17 5.60 3.73
N CYS A 66 3.41 5.21 2.71
CA CYS A 66 2.68 6.13 1.84
C CYS A 66 1.65 6.97 2.60
N HIS A 67 0.92 6.36 3.55
CA HIS A 67 -0.04 7.07 4.38
C HIS A 67 0.64 8.10 5.29
N ARG A 68 1.72 7.71 6.00
CA ARG A 68 2.50 8.63 6.85
C ARG A 68 3.10 9.79 6.05
N ALA A 69 3.50 9.55 4.80
CA ALA A 69 4.00 10.57 3.90
C ALA A 69 2.91 11.46 3.27
N GLY A 70 1.63 11.20 3.54
CA GLY A 70 0.50 11.94 2.95
C GLY A 70 0.26 11.64 1.47
N LEU A 71 0.93 10.63 0.89
CA LEU A 71 0.91 10.34 -0.54
C LEU A 71 -0.49 9.90 -1.02
N LEU A 72 -1.19 9.10 -0.22
CA LEU A 72 -2.52 8.60 -0.58
C LEU A 72 -3.53 9.76 -0.74
N THR A 73 -3.48 10.74 0.16
CA THR A 73 -4.32 11.95 0.09
C THR A 73 -3.91 12.82 -1.10
N ALA A 74 -2.61 13.04 -1.30
CA ALA A 74 -2.11 13.89 -2.38
C ALA A 74 -2.44 13.35 -3.78
N ILE A 75 -2.44 12.02 -3.96
CA ILE A 75 -2.83 11.40 -5.25
C ILE A 75 -4.35 11.48 -5.44
N ALA A 76 -5.14 11.22 -4.39
CA ALA A 76 -6.60 11.30 -4.48
C ALA A 76 -7.11 12.68 -4.94
N GLN A 77 -6.41 13.76 -4.57
CA GLN A 77 -6.75 15.14 -4.96
C GLN A 77 -6.38 15.51 -6.40
N ARG A 78 -5.58 14.68 -7.09
CA ARG A 78 -5.11 14.92 -8.47
C ARG A 78 -5.91 14.17 -9.53
N GLN A 79 -6.85 13.33 -9.12
CA GLN A 79 -7.77 12.58 -9.98
C GLN A 79 -9.13 13.26 -10.00
#